data_AF-A0A9D8M0X8-F1
#
_entry.id   AF-A0A9D8M0X8-F1
#
_cell.length_a   1.000
_cell.length_b   1.000
_cell.length_c   1.000
_cell.angle_alpha   90.00
_cell.angle_beta   90.00
_cell.angle_gamma   90.00
#
_symmetry.space_group_name_H-M   'P 1'
#
loop_
_entity.id
_entity.type
_entity.pdbx_description
1 polymer ?
#
loop_
_entity_poly.entity_id
_entity_poly.type
_entity_poly.pdbx_seq_one_letter_code
_entity_poly.pdbx_strand_id
1 'polypeptide(L)'
;DPDVEVRTTSRIDEPADGAGLRRGLVTVAGVAFAGARGISAVEWSVDGGQTWRPARLEPPLSPLTWVRWTADWQPDRDGGFRLTVRARDGGGRLQDQTQRDSFPTGSSGWHSVNVTVGL
;
A
#
# COMPACT_ATOMS: atom_id res chain seq x y z
N ASP A 1 -8.50 22.74 -12.00
CA ASP A 1 -7.45 23.12 -11.05
C ASP A 1 -6.80 21.84 -10.55
N PRO A 2 -5.48 21.64 -10.74
CA PRO A 2 -4.77 20.44 -10.28
C PRO A 2 -4.90 20.19 -8.76
N ASP A 3 -5.29 21.20 -7.97
CA ASP A 3 -5.48 21.09 -6.53
C ASP A 3 -6.80 20.38 -6.13
N VAL A 4 -7.67 20.06 -7.10
CA VAL A 4 -8.98 19.42 -6.87
C VAL A 4 -8.96 17.93 -7.20
N GLU A 5 -7.85 17.43 -7.78
CA GLU A 5 -7.73 16.02 -8.13
C GLU A 5 -7.31 15.19 -6.91
N VAL A 6 -8.12 14.17 -6.57
CA VAL A 6 -7.74 13.18 -5.54
C VAL A 6 -6.41 12.54 -5.93
N ARG A 7 -5.38 12.72 -5.10
CA ARG A 7 -4.08 12.06 -5.29
C ARG A 7 -4.23 10.54 -5.18
N THR A 8 -3.49 9.82 -6.01
CA THR A 8 -3.38 8.36 -5.89
C THR A 8 -2.75 8.03 -4.54
N THR A 9 -3.41 7.20 -3.76
CA THR A 9 -2.98 6.80 -2.42
C THR A 9 -3.17 5.30 -2.20
N SER A 10 -2.37 4.74 -1.31
CA SER A 10 -2.47 3.36 -0.85
C SER A 10 -1.97 3.25 0.59
N ARG A 11 -2.56 2.32 1.33
CA ARG A 11 -2.27 2.08 2.75
C ARG A 11 -2.27 0.59 3.05
N ILE A 12 -1.44 0.21 4.01
CA ILE A 12 -1.38 -1.11 4.65
C ILE A 12 -2.23 -1.03 5.91
N ASP A 13 -3.23 -1.90 6.00
CA ASP A 13 -4.13 -2.01 7.15
C ASP A 13 -3.81 -3.23 8.02
N GLU A 14 -3.27 -4.28 7.39
CA GLU A 14 -2.81 -5.50 8.05
C GLU A 14 -1.46 -5.90 7.43
N PRO A 15 -0.44 -6.24 8.23
CA PRO A 15 -0.39 -6.09 9.70
C PRO A 15 -0.27 -4.63 10.14
N ALA A 16 -0.62 -4.36 11.40
CA ALA A 16 -0.46 -3.05 12.02
C ALA A 16 1.03 -2.66 12.19
N ASP A 17 1.31 -1.36 12.25
CA ASP A 17 2.66 -0.87 12.57
C ASP A 17 3.10 -1.30 13.98
N GLY A 18 4.33 -1.80 14.08
CA GLY A 18 4.88 -2.40 15.30
C GLY A 18 4.45 -3.85 15.55
N ALA A 19 3.68 -4.49 14.66
CA ALA A 19 3.17 -5.83 14.90
C ALA A 19 4.29 -6.88 15.05
N GLY A 20 4.09 -7.76 16.03
CA GLY A 20 4.85 -8.99 16.23
C GLY A 20 4.20 -10.16 15.50
N LEU A 21 4.93 -10.80 14.60
CA LEU A 21 4.42 -11.84 13.72
C LEU A 21 5.09 -13.18 14.01
N ARG A 22 4.28 -14.25 13.98
CA ARG A 22 4.80 -15.61 14.01
C ARG A 22 5.36 -15.99 12.65
N ARG A 23 6.30 -16.93 12.63
CA ARG A 23 6.68 -17.61 11.38
C ARG A 23 5.46 -18.30 10.76
N GLY A 24 5.35 -18.23 9.44
CA GLY A 24 4.25 -18.81 8.69
C GLY A 24 3.78 -17.90 7.58
N LEU A 25 2.61 -18.22 7.03
CA LEU A 25 1.94 -17.38 6.05
C LEU A 25 1.33 -16.17 6.77
N VAL A 26 1.69 -14.97 6.32
CA VAL A 26 1.20 -13.69 6.82
C VAL A 26 0.41 -13.03 5.69
N THR A 27 -0.83 -12.65 5.96
CA THR A 27 -1.59 -11.81 5.03
C THR A 27 -1.17 -10.36 5.20
N VAL A 28 -0.84 -9.71 4.09
CA VAL A 28 -0.62 -8.26 4.01
C VAL A 28 -1.77 -7.69 3.20
N ALA A 29 -2.50 -6.72 3.74
CA ALA A 29 -3.71 -6.21 3.12
C ALA A 29 -3.91 -4.72 3.39
N GLY A 30 -4.76 -4.11 2.57
CA GLY A 30 -5.20 -2.74 2.78
C GLY A 30 -6.03 -2.21 1.63
N VAL A 31 -5.91 -0.91 1.40
CA VAL A 31 -6.73 -0.18 0.44
C VAL A 31 -5.90 0.74 -0.46
N ALA A 32 -6.42 1.04 -1.65
CA ALA A 32 -5.89 2.03 -2.57
C ALA A 32 -7.02 2.84 -3.21
N PHE A 33 -6.75 4.10 -3.55
CA PHE A 33 -7.74 5.00 -4.13
C PHE A 33 -7.11 6.07 -5.02
N ALA A 34 -7.80 6.43 -6.10
CA ALA A 34 -7.39 7.48 -7.04
C ALA A 34 -8.60 8.26 -7.59
N GLY A 35 -9.68 8.36 -6.81
CA GLY A 35 -10.93 8.95 -7.29
C GLY A 35 -11.52 8.18 -8.47
N ALA A 36 -12.16 8.91 -9.39
CA ALA A 36 -12.78 8.33 -10.59
C ALA A 36 -11.79 7.68 -11.56
N ARG A 37 -10.49 7.90 -11.41
CA ARG A 37 -9.46 7.23 -12.23
C ARG A 37 -9.35 5.74 -11.88
N GLY A 38 -9.76 5.32 -10.70
CA GLY A 38 -9.61 3.94 -10.24
C GLY A 38 -8.14 3.51 -10.06
N ILE A 39 -7.92 2.25 -9.66
CA ILE A 39 -6.60 1.67 -9.42
C ILE A 39 -6.35 0.54 -10.42
N SER A 40 -5.21 0.59 -11.11
CA SER A 40 -4.80 -0.45 -12.06
C SER A 40 -3.84 -1.47 -11.45
N ALA A 41 -3.04 -1.07 -10.46
CA ALA A 41 -2.12 -1.95 -9.78
C ALA A 41 -1.82 -1.46 -8.35
N VAL A 42 -1.57 -2.41 -7.46
CA VAL A 42 -0.94 -2.18 -6.16
C VAL A 42 0.30 -3.06 -6.09
N GLU A 43 1.40 -2.46 -5.66
CA GLU A 43 2.67 -3.13 -5.41
C GLU A 43 3.06 -2.93 -3.96
N TRP A 44 3.65 -3.95 -3.34
CA TRP A 44 4.13 -3.90 -1.98
C TRP A 44 5.56 -4.42 -1.87
N SER A 45 6.23 -4.03 -0.81
CA SER A 45 7.64 -4.30 -0.55
C SER A 45 7.81 -4.81 0.87
N VAL A 46 8.86 -5.62 1.10
CA VAL A 46 9.28 -6.09 2.44
C VAL A 46 10.61 -5.47 2.88
N ASP A 47 11.23 -4.65 2.02
CA ASP A 47 12.58 -4.11 2.18
C ASP A 47 12.62 -2.58 2.08
N GLY A 48 11.50 -1.94 2.42
CA GLY A 48 11.38 -0.48 2.43
C GLY A 48 11.26 0.16 1.04
N GLY A 49 10.97 -0.62 0.00
CA GLY A 49 10.76 -0.13 -1.37
C GLY A 49 11.94 -0.37 -2.32
N GLN A 50 12.92 -1.20 -1.94
CA GLN A 50 14.03 -1.58 -2.82
C GLN A 50 13.56 -2.60 -3.86
N THR A 51 12.74 -3.56 -3.46
CA THR A 51 12.07 -4.51 -4.35
C THR A 51 10.55 -4.47 -4.18
N TRP A 52 9.84 -4.77 -5.26
CA TRP A 52 8.38 -4.64 -5.35
C TRP A 52 7.74 -5.94 -5.84
N ARG A 53 6.60 -6.27 -5.26
CA ARG A 53 5.79 -7.46 -5.56
C ARG A 53 4.37 -7.02 -5.88
N PRO A 54 3.69 -7.66 -6.84
CA PRO A 54 2.28 -7.34 -7.10
C PRO A 54 1.40 -7.80 -5.93
N ALA A 55 0.37 -7.01 -5.62
CA ALA A 55 -0.73 -7.43 -4.77
C ALA A 55 -1.93 -7.89 -5.63
N ARG A 56 -2.77 -8.75 -5.06
CA ARG A 56 -4.06 -9.11 -5.65
C ARG A 56 -5.06 -8.00 -5.36
N LEU A 57 -5.68 -7.46 -6.40
CA LEU A 57 -6.79 -6.52 -6.25
C LEU A 57 -8.10 -7.29 -6.13
N GLU A 58 -8.94 -6.89 -5.19
CA GLU A 58 -10.33 -7.33 -5.16
C GLU A 58 -11.16 -6.46 -6.11
N PRO A 59 -12.21 -7.02 -6.74
CA PRO A 59 -13.13 -6.23 -7.56
C PRO A 59 -13.69 -5.05 -6.75
N PRO A 60 -13.61 -3.81 -7.27
CA PRO A 60 -14.20 -2.66 -6.60
C PRO A 60 -15.72 -2.81 -6.53
N LEU A 61 -16.32 -2.36 -5.44
CA LEU A 61 -17.77 -2.38 -5.25
C LEU A 61 -18.49 -1.36 -6.15
N SER A 62 -17.78 -0.33 -6.59
CA SER A 62 -18.21 0.68 -7.57
C SER A 62 -17.00 1.47 -8.08
N PRO A 63 -17.08 2.14 -9.27
CA PRO A 63 -16.00 2.96 -9.81
C PRO A 63 -15.46 4.06 -8.88
N LEU A 64 -16.23 4.46 -7.87
CA LEU A 64 -15.86 5.52 -6.91
C LEU A 64 -15.43 4.98 -5.54
N THR A 65 -15.31 3.67 -5.38
CA THR A 65 -14.95 3.04 -4.09
C THR A 65 -13.44 2.78 -3.99
N TRP A 66 -12.96 2.64 -2.76
CA TRP A 66 -11.61 2.18 -2.51
C TRP A 66 -11.44 0.75 -3.03
N VAL A 67 -10.28 0.47 -3.61
CA VAL A 67 -9.91 -0.87 -4.06
C VAL A 67 -9.21 -1.57 -2.90
N ARG A 68 -9.77 -2.69 -2.45
CA ARG A 68 -9.09 -3.57 -1.49
C ARG A 68 -8.02 -4.37 -2.20
N TRP A 69 -6.90 -4.58 -1.52
CA TRP A 69 -5.82 -5.40 -2.03
C TRP A 69 -5.30 -6.33 -0.93
N THR A 70 -4.81 -7.49 -1.36
CA THR A 70 -4.25 -8.52 -0.48
C THR A 70 -2.99 -9.13 -1.09
N ALA A 71 -2.10 -9.62 -0.23
CA ALA A 71 -0.93 -10.37 -0.62
C ALA A 71 -0.62 -11.40 0.47
N ASP A 72 -0.13 -12.55 0.04
CA ASP A 72 0.35 -13.59 0.95
C ASP A 72 1.88 -13.50 1.03
N TRP A 73 2.39 -13.35 2.25
CA TRP A 73 3.79 -13.23 2.53
C TRP A 73 4.27 -14.38 3.40
N GLN A 74 5.32 -15.07 2.95
CA GLN A 74 6.06 -15.97 3.81
C GLN A 74 7.43 -15.34 4.13
N PRO A 75 7.68 -14.89 5.37
CA PRO A 75 8.97 -14.33 5.76
C PRO A 75 10.08 -15.37 5.58
N ASP A 76 11.20 -14.95 4.97
CA ASP A 76 12.37 -15.78 4.71
C ASP A 76 13.30 -15.88 5.94
N ARG A 77 13.19 -14.92 6.86
CA ARG A 77 13.99 -14.82 8.09
C ARG A 77 13.18 -14.23 9.24
N ASP A 78 13.72 -14.40 10.45
CA ASP A 78 13.29 -13.65 11.63
C ASP A 78 13.89 -12.24 11.62
N GLY A 79 13.32 -11.35 12.43
CA GLY A 79 13.78 -9.98 12.62
C GLY A 79 12.84 -8.94 12.02
N GLY A 80 13.37 -7.72 11.91
CA GLY A 80 12.61 -6.55 11.47
C GLY A 80 12.43 -6.49 9.95
N PHE A 81 11.22 -6.12 9.52
CA PHE A 81 10.89 -5.82 8.13
C PHE A 81 10.17 -4.48 8.06
N ARG A 82 10.44 -3.72 6.98
CA ARG A 82 9.71 -2.51 6.65
C ARG A 82 8.84 -2.79 5.45
N LEU A 83 7.55 -3.00 5.70
CA LEU A 83 6.56 -3.19 4.65
C LEU A 83 6.20 -1.82 4.07
N THR A 84 6.16 -1.70 2.75
CA THR A 84 5.81 -0.44 2.06
C THR A 84 4.85 -0.74 0.92
N VAL A 85 3.89 0.14 0.66
CA VAL A 85 2.91 0.01 -0.44
C VAL A 85 2.91 1.22 -1.37
N ARG A 86 2.70 0.97 -2.66
CA ARG A 86 2.42 1.98 -3.68
C ARG A 86 1.34 1.51 -4.64
N ALA A 87 0.62 2.45 -5.24
CA ALA A 87 -0.40 2.15 -6.26
C ALA A 87 -0.13 2.86 -7.59
N ARG A 88 -0.73 2.33 -8.65
CA ARG A 88 -0.89 2.98 -9.95
C ARG A 88 -2.37 3.26 -10.19
N ASP A 89 -2.70 4.48 -10.62
CA ASP A 89 -4.07 4.81 -11.00
C ASP A 89 -4.49 4.14 -12.32
N GLY A 90 -5.75 4.27 -12.74
CA GLY A 90 -6.24 3.69 -13.99
C GLY A 90 -5.56 4.22 -15.26
N GLY A 91 -4.87 5.36 -15.17
CA GLY A 91 -4.00 5.88 -16.25
C GLY A 91 -2.57 5.32 -16.21
N GLY A 92 -2.26 4.46 -15.23
CA GLY A 92 -0.94 3.87 -15.03
C GLY A 92 0.05 4.76 -14.27
N ARG A 93 -0.38 5.94 -13.81
CA ARG A 93 0.49 6.89 -13.10
C ARG A 93 0.78 6.38 -11.69
N LEU A 94 2.06 6.34 -11.35
CA LEU A 94 2.52 5.90 -10.03
C LEU A 94 2.21 6.95 -8.95
N GLN A 95 1.84 6.47 -7.77
CA GLN A 95 1.71 7.28 -6.56
C GLN A 95 3.01 8.05 -6.26
N ASP A 96 2.86 9.33 -5.94
CA ASP A 96 3.97 10.21 -5.55
C ASP A 96 4.62 9.69 -4.27
N GLN A 97 5.93 9.44 -4.34
CA GLN A 97 6.75 8.98 -3.23
C GLN A 97 7.11 10.09 -2.24
N THR A 98 6.97 11.36 -2.65
CA THR A 98 7.31 12.52 -1.82
C THR A 98 6.32 12.62 -0.68
N GLN A 99 6.80 12.49 0.55
CA GLN A 99 5.96 12.67 1.72
C GLN A 99 5.50 14.13 1.80
N ARG A 100 4.18 14.34 1.89
CA ARG A 100 3.56 15.64 2.08
C ARG A 100 2.42 15.54 3.07
N ASP A 101 2.25 16.58 3.87
CA ASP A 101 1.11 16.70 4.77
C ASP A 101 -0.19 16.89 3.99
N SER A 102 -1.32 16.65 4.66
CA SER A 102 -2.65 16.67 4.03
C SER A 102 -3.06 18.04 3.48
N PHE A 103 -2.47 19.13 3.96
CA PHE A 103 -2.75 20.49 3.49
C PHE A 103 -1.62 21.00 2.57
N PRO A 104 -1.92 21.71 1.47
CA PRO A 104 -3.24 22.10 0.96
C PRO A 104 -3.89 21.09 -0.01
N THR A 105 -3.14 20.11 -0.52
CA THR A 105 -3.53 19.32 -1.71
C THR A 105 -3.63 17.82 -1.46
N GLY A 106 -3.80 17.41 -0.20
CA GLY A 106 -3.84 16.00 0.21
C GLY A 106 -2.46 15.40 0.43
N SER A 107 -2.39 14.39 1.30
CA SER A 107 -1.12 13.74 1.64
C SER A 107 -0.60 12.88 0.50
N SER A 108 0.72 12.77 0.43
CA SER A 108 1.43 11.88 -0.50
C SER A 108 2.59 11.20 0.21
N GLY A 109 3.29 10.32 -0.50
CA GLY A 109 4.26 9.40 0.07
C GLY A 109 3.73 7.97 0.08
N TRP A 110 4.65 7.01 0.16
CA TRP A 110 4.30 5.61 0.32
C TRP A 110 4.08 5.30 1.79
N HIS A 111 2.96 4.66 2.09
CA HIS A 111 2.70 4.20 3.45
C HIS A 111 3.63 3.03 3.77
N SER A 112 4.19 3.03 4.98
CA SER A 112 5.01 1.95 5.50
C SER A 112 4.60 1.56 6.90
N VAL A 113 4.76 0.27 7.21
CA VAL A 113 4.65 -0.27 8.57
C VAL A 113 5.90 -1.11 8.88
N ASN A 114 6.34 -1.09 10.12
CA ASN A 114 7.46 -1.89 10.62
C ASN A 114 6.90 -3.07 11.39
N VAL A 115 7.40 -4.27 11.10
CA VAL A 115 6.97 -5.51 11.76
C VAL A 115 8.17 -6.33 12.19
N THR A 116 8.00 -7.16 13.21
CA THR A 116 9.04 -8.09 13.68
C THR A 116 8.54 -9.52 13.56
N VAL A 117 9.29 -10.39 12.87
CA VAL A 117 8.98 -11.81 12.72
C VAL A 117 9.82 -12.64 13.71
N GLY A 118 9.21 -13.67 14.31
CA GLY A 118 9.92 -14.66 15.12
C GLY A 118 9.84 -14.40 16.63
N LEU A 119 8.78 -13.75 17.10
CA LEU A 119 8.45 -13.69 18.54
C LEU A 119 7.99 -15.05 19.08
#